data_AF-A0A8C5RP40-F1
#
_entry.id   AF-A0A8C5RP40-F1
#
_cell.length_a   1.000
_cell.length_b   1.000
_cell.length_c   1.000
_cell.angle_alpha   90.00
_cell.angle_beta   90.00
_cell.angle_gamma   90.00
#
_symmetry.space_group_name_H-M   'P 1'
#
loop_
_entity.id
_entity.type
_entity.pdbx_description
1 polymer ?
#
loop_
_entity_poly.entity_id
_entity_poly.type
_entity_poly.pdbx_seq_one_letter_code
_entity_poly.pdbx_strand_id
1 'polypeptide(L)'
;MAIFSVFVVNKAGGLVYQLDHYAPRAEAEKTFSFPLDLVLRAHDERVLVAFGQRDGIRVGHAVLAINGADVNGRLTADGKDVQEFLGNPANYPAAIRFGRPRLSSNEKLMLASMFHSDQVRGAG
;
A
#
# COMPACT_ATOMS: atom_id res chain seq x y z
N MET A 1 16.82 12.75 -13.53
CA MET A 1 16.06 12.90 -12.27
C MET A 1 14.57 12.97 -12.62
N ALA A 2 13.72 12.31 -11.84
CA ALA A 2 12.26 12.42 -11.99
C ALA A 2 11.67 13.07 -10.74
N ILE A 3 10.65 13.90 -10.93
CA ILE A 3 9.84 14.44 -9.82
C ILE A 3 8.75 13.42 -9.51
N PHE A 4 8.68 12.96 -8.26
CA PHE A 4 7.68 11.96 -7.83
C PHE A 4 6.42 12.62 -7.28
N SER A 5 6.58 13.60 -6.39
CA SER A 5 5.46 14.33 -5.78
C SER A 5 5.92 15.74 -5.37
N VAL A 6 4.97 16.67 -5.34
CA VAL A 6 5.13 18.04 -4.85
C VAL A 6 4.14 18.25 -3.71
N PHE A 7 4.62 18.75 -2.57
CA PHE A 7 3.82 19.11 -1.40
C PHE A 7 4.06 20.58 -1.06
N VAL A 8 2.99 21.36 -0.95
CA VAL A 8 3.02 22.76 -0.49
C VAL A 8 2.40 22.81 0.89
N VAL A 9 3.23 23.08 1.89
CA VAL A 9 2.84 23.10 3.31
C VAL A 9 2.87 24.54 3.81
N ASN A 10 1.82 24.95 4.53
CA ASN A 10 1.78 26.29 5.11
C ASN A 10 2.68 26.42 6.35
N LYS A 11 2.80 27.64 6.87
CA LYS A 11 3.63 27.93 8.06
C LYS A 11 3.18 27.18 9.33
N ALA A 12 1.92 26.79 9.43
CA ALA A 12 1.38 26.03 10.56
C ALA A 12 1.50 24.50 10.38
N GLY A 13 2.15 24.02 9.31
CA GLY A 13 2.31 22.59 9.02
C GLY A 13 1.15 21.94 8.26
N GLY A 14 0.13 22.72 7.86
CA GLY A 14 -1.00 22.23 7.08
C GLY A 14 -0.69 22.07 5.58
N LEU A 15 -1.09 20.96 4.98
CA LEU A 15 -0.96 20.72 3.54
C LEU A 15 -1.98 21.56 2.76
N VAL A 16 -1.50 22.44 1.87
CA VAL A 16 -2.32 23.37 1.06
C VAL A 16 -2.49 22.86 -0.36
N TYR A 17 -1.43 22.27 -0.92
CA TYR A 17 -1.46 21.73 -2.26
C TYR A 17 -0.60 20.48 -2.35
N GLN A 18 -1.07 19.51 -3.15
CA GLN A 18 -0.38 18.25 -3.35
C GLN A 18 -0.57 17.81 -4.80
N LEU A 19 0.53 17.42 -5.44
CA LEU A 19 0.56 16.85 -6.78
C LEU A 19 1.43 15.60 -6.77
N ASP A 20 0.89 14.48 -7.25
CA ASP A 20 1.66 13.27 -7.50
C ASP A 20 1.93 13.16 -9.00
N HIS A 21 3.20 13.10 -9.39
CA HIS A 21 3.58 12.71 -10.74
C HIS A 21 3.69 11.18 -10.75
N TYR A 22 2.62 10.55 -11.27
CA TYR A 22 2.54 9.10 -11.30
C TYR A 22 3.56 8.53 -12.30
N ALA A 23 4.66 7.99 -11.78
CA ALA A 23 5.40 6.95 -12.49
C ALA A 23 4.69 5.61 -12.21
N PRO A 24 4.43 4.76 -13.23
CA PRO A 24 3.87 3.44 -13.00
C PRO A 24 4.76 2.69 -12.01
N ARG A 25 4.25 2.49 -10.80
CA ARG A 25 4.95 1.75 -9.75
C ARG A 25 4.96 0.30 -10.17
N ALA A 26 6.09 -0.38 -9.96
CA ALA A 26 6.20 -1.81 -10.25
C ALA A 26 5.16 -2.58 -9.44
N GLU A 27 4.13 -3.07 -10.13
CA GLU A 27 3.14 -4.00 -9.61
C GLU A 27 3.57 -5.40 -10.04
N ALA A 28 3.48 -6.36 -9.12
CA ALA A 28 3.79 -7.76 -9.37
C ALA A 28 2.51 -8.57 -9.22
N GLU A 29 2.05 -9.16 -10.31
CA GLU A 29 0.91 -10.08 -10.30
C GLU A 29 1.41 -11.51 -10.46
N LYS A 30 0.93 -12.40 -9.59
CA LYS A 30 1.31 -13.80 -9.63
C LYS A 30 0.18 -14.69 -9.13
N THR A 31 0.07 -15.88 -9.72
CA THR A 31 -0.83 -16.93 -9.26
C THR A 31 -0.17 -17.74 -8.15
N PHE A 32 -0.88 -17.88 -7.03
CA PHE A 32 -0.45 -18.64 -5.86
C PHE A 32 -1.28 -19.91 -5.71
N SER A 33 -0.69 -20.89 -5.06
CA SER A 33 -1.34 -22.10 -4.54
C SER A 33 -1.39 -22.03 -3.01
N PHE A 34 -2.24 -22.84 -2.38
CA PHE A 34 -2.26 -22.95 -0.92
C PHE A 34 -1.15 -23.90 -0.41
N PRO A 35 -0.47 -23.59 0.71
CA PRO A 35 -0.50 -22.33 1.45
C PRO A 35 0.33 -21.24 0.73
N LEU A 36 0.04 -19.98 1.05
CA LEU A 36 0.86 -18.86 0.59
C LEU A 36 2.30 -19.00 1.10
N ASP A 37 3.25 -18.72 0.22
CA ASP A 37 4.69 -18.61 0.53
C ASP A 37 5.06 -17.24 1.14
N LEU A 38 4.08 -16.34 1.25
CA LEU A 38 4.18 -15.00 1.84
C LEU A 38 3.41 -14.93 3.16
N VAL A 39 3.96 -14.22 4.13
CA VAL A 39 3.22 -13.88 5.35
C VAL A 39 2.56 -12.52 5.14
N LEU A 40 1.23 -12.52 5.14
CA LEU A 40 0.43 -11.30 5.05
C LEU A 40 -0.05 -10.88 6.44
N ARG A 41 -0.07 -9.57 6.69
CA ARG A 41 -0.66 -8.97 7.89
C ARG A 41 -1.52 -7.79 7.52
N ALA A 42 -2.64 -7.66 8.20
CA ALA A 42 -3.38 -6.42 8.16
C ALA A 42 -2.63 -5.30 8.91
N HIS A 43 -2.59 -4.12 8.29
CA HIS A 43 -2.07 -2.89 8.86
C HIS A 43 -2.99 -1.75 8.44
N ASP A 44 -3.58 -1.06 9.40
CA ASP A 44 -4.65 -0.09 9.19
C ASP A 44 -5.79 -0.69 8.34
N GLU A 45 -6.10 -0.04 7.21
CA GLU A 45 -7.12 -0.41 6.23
C GLU A 45 -6.53 -1.22 5.06
N ARG A 46 -5.36 -1.85 5.20
CA ARG A 46 -4.72 -2.61 4.10
C ARG A 46 -4.16 -3.95 4.57
N VAL A 47 -4.01 -4.89 3.63
CA VAL A 47 -3.26 -6.14 3.84
C VAL A 47 -1.89 -6.04 3.19
N LEU A 48 -0.84 -6.12 4.01
CA LEU A 48 0.55 -5.93 3.61
C LEU A 48 1.35 -7.23 3.69
N VAL A 49 2.37 -7.35 2.85
CA VAL A 49 3.40 -8.39 2.96
C VAL A 49 4.29 -8.09 4.14
N ALA A 50 4.22 -8.93 5.18
CA ALA A 50 5.04 -8.84 6.38
C ALA A 50 6.35 -9.64 6.25
N PHE A 51 6.34 -10.77 5.51
CA PHE A 51 7.52 -11.59 5.26
C PHE A 51 7.41 -12.33 3.93
N GLY A 52 8.56 -12.68 3.36
CA GLY A 52 8.67 -13.30 2.03
C GLY A 52 8.86 -12.25 0.95
N GLN A 53 9.96 -12.34 0.21
CA GLN A 53 10.23 -11.50 -0.96
C GLN A 53 10.60 -12.40 -2.13
N ARG A 54 9.84 -12.29 -3.22
CA ARG A 54 10.05 -13.10 -4.42
C ARG A 54 9.33 -12.47 -5.61
N ASP A 55 9.86 -12.68 -6.81
CA ASP A 55 9.17 -12.35 -8.07
C ASP A 55 8.67 -10.88 -8.15
N GLY A 56 9.46 -9.94 -7.61
CA GLY A 56 9.12 -8.52 -7.58
C GLY A 56 8.24 -8.07 -6.40
N ILE A 57 7.75 -9.01 -5.59
CA ILE A 57 6.99 -8.75 -4.36
C ILE A 57 7.97 -8.45 -3.22
N ARG A 58 7.74 -7.36 -2.49
CA ARG A 58 8.59 -6.87 -1.41
C ARG A 58 7.79 -6.72 -0.12
N VAL A 59 8.48 -6.79 1.01
CA VAL A 59 7.90 -6.47 2.32
C VAL A 59 7.38 -5.02 2.29
N GLY A 60 6.18 -4.81 2.81
CA GLY A 60 5.46 -3.53 2.75
C GLY A 60 4.66 -3.31 1.46
N HIS A 61 4.72 -4.19 0.45
CA HIS A 61 3.72 -4.18 -0.61
C HIS A 61 2.35 -4.54 -0.06
N ALA A 62 1.32 -3.88 -0.57
CA ALA A 62 -0.07 -4.16 -0.29
C ALA A 62 -0.65 -5.10 -1.35
N VAL A 63 -1.65 -5.88 -0.95
CA VAL A 63 -2.57 -6.53 -1.90
C VAL A 63 -3.39 -5.42 -2.57
N LEU A 64 -3.35 -5.38 -3.91
CA LEU A 64 -4.08 -4.41 -4.73
C LEU A 64 -5.29 -5.02 -5.43
N ALA A 65 -5.16 -6.27 -5.88
CA ALA A 65 -6.23 -7.01 -6.54
C ALA A 65 -6.10 -8.51 -6.30
N ILE A 66 -7.22 -9.21 -6.36
CA ILE A 66 -7.31 -10.68 -6.34
C ILE A 66 -8.16 -11.12 -7.53
N ASN A 67 -7.65 -12.05 -8.33
CA ASN A 67 -8.26 -12.56 -9.56
C ASN A 67 -8.70 -11.46 -10.54
N GLY A 68 -7.88 -10.41 -10.65
CA GLY A 68 -8.17 -9.23 -11.49
C GLY A 68 -9.16 -8.23 -10.90
N ALA A 69 -9.79 -8.53 -9.76
CA ALA A 69 -10.69 -7.60 -9.07
C ALA A 69 -9.95 -6.81 -7.98
N ASP A 70 -10.03 -5.48 -8.04
CA ASP A 70 -9.40 -4.60 -7.05
C ASP A 70 -9.97 -4.84 -5.65
N VAL A 71 -9.08 -4.84 -4.65
CA VAL A 71 -9.49 -4.92 -3.25
C VAL A 71 -9.81 -3.52 -2.73
N ASN A 72 -10.83 -3.43 -1.89
CA ASN A 72 -11.16 -2.20 -1.18
C ASN A 72 -10.58 -2.26 0.23
N GLY A 73 -9.31 -1.86 0.33
CA GLY A 73 -8.57 -1.89 1.61
C GLY A 73 -8.32 -3.31 2.10
N ARG A 74 -9.09 -3.76 3.09
CA ARG A 74 -9.05 -5.13 3.64
C ARG A 74 -10.11 -6.06 3.07
N LEU A 75 -11.01 -5.53 2.26
CA LEU A 75 -12.12 -6.28 1.70
C LEU A 75 -11.85 -6.65 0.25
N THR A 76 -12.19 -7.88 -0.11
CA THR A 76 -12.32 -8.32 -1.50
C THR A 76 -13.47 -7.57 -2.19
N ALA A 77 -13.55 -7.66 -3.53
CA ALA A 77 -14.67 -7.08 -4.27
C ALA A 77 -16.06 -7.60 -3.82
N ASP A 78 -16.11 -8.82 -3.28
CA ASP A 78 -17.32 -9.45 -2.74
C ASP A 78 -17.61 -9.06 -1.27
N GLY A 79 -16.80 -8.17 -0.67
CA GLY A 79 -16.97 -7.70 0.70
C GLY A 79 -16.47 -8.66 1.79
N LYS A 80 -15.80 -9.76 1.43
CA LYS A 80 -15.14 -10.66 2.39
C LYS A 80 -13.77 -10.12 2.79
N ASP A 81 -13.33 -10.37 4.02
CA ASP A 81 -11.97 -10.02 4.45
C ASP A 81 -10.93 -10.79 3.61
N VAL A 82 -9.92 -10.07 3.12
CA VAL A 82 -8.86 -10.60 2.25
C VAL A 82 -8.05 -11.69 2.96
N GLN A 83 -7.80 -11.54 4.26
CA GLN A 83 -7.01 -12.49 5.03
C GLN A 83 -7.80 -13.79 5.24
N GLU A 84 -9.11 -13.68 5.48
CA GLU A 84 -10.02 -14.85 5.52
C GLU A 84 -10.13 -15.54 4.16
N PHE A 85 -10.28 -14.77 3.07
CA PHE A 85 -10.35 -15.31 1.71
C PHE A 85 -9.09 -16.10 1.36
N LEU A 86 -7.91 -15.54 1.65
CA LEU A 86 -6.63 -16.19 1.36
C LEU A 86 -6.28 -17.31 2.35
N GLY A 87 -6.93 -17.37 3.51
CA GLY A 87 -6.82 -18.47 4.47
C GLY A 87 -7.60 -19.73 4.06
N ASN A 88 -8.53 -19.62 3.11
CA ASN A 88 -9.35 -20.75 2.66
C ASN A 88 -8.71 -21.47 1.46
N PRO A 89 -8.33 -22.76 1.57
CA PRO A 89 -7.71 -23.50 0.47
C PRO A 89 -8.63 -23.67 -0.75
N ALA A 90 -9.95 -23.59 -0.60
CA ALA A 90 -10.91 -23.72 -1.70
C ALA A 90 -10.88 -22.54 -2.68
N ASN A 91 -10.27 -21.41 -2.28
CA ASN A 91 -10.16 -20.22 -3.12
C ASN A 91 -8.92 -20.22 -4.02
N TYR A 92 -8.10 -21.28 -3.97
CA TYR A 92 -6.89 -21.43 -4.77
C TYR A 92 -7.14 -22.31 -6.00
N PRO A 93 -6.44 -22.05 -7.12
CA PRO A 93 -5.38 -21.06 -7.31
C PRO A 93 -5.91 -19.61 -7.37
N ALA A 94 -5.19 -18.68 -6.77
CA ALA A 94 -5.57 -17.26 -6.69
C ALA A 94 -4.48 -16.38 -7.33
N ALA A 95 -4.86 -15.54 -8.30
CA ALA A 95 -3.99 -14.52 -8.86
C ALA A 95 -4.02 -13.28 -7.97
N ILE A 96 -2.87 -12.88 -7.41
CA ILE A 96 -2.79 -11.76 -6.47
C ILE A 96 -1.83 -10.72 -7.05
N ARG A 97 -2.31 -9.47 -7.12
CA ARG A 97 -1.52 -8.32 -7.53
C ARG A 97 -1.03 -7.57 -6.31
N PHE A 98 0.29 -7.43 -6.19
CA PHE A 98 0.96 -6.70 -5.13
C PHE A 98 1.60 -5.42 -5.66
N GLY A 99 1.65 -4.38 -4.84
CA GLY A 99 2.40 -3.18 -5.18
C GLY A 99 2.54 -2.24 -3.99
N ARG A 100 3.25 -1.13 -4.19
CA ARG A 100 3.39 -0.11 -3.14
C ARG A 100 2.04 0.54 -2.85
N PRO A 101 1.59 0.57 -1.60
CA PRO A 101 0.35 1.26 -1.25
C PRO A 101 0.41 2.74 -1.65
N ARG A 102 -0.74 3.27 -2.08
CA ARG A 102 -0.91 4.70 -2.36
C ARG A 102 -1.22 5.41 -1.05
N LEU A 103 -0.59 6.56 -0.82
CA LEU A 103 -0.92 7.39 0.33
C LEU A 103 -2.32 7.99 0.15
N SER A 104 -3.19 7.79 1.12
CA SER A 104 -4.46 8.48 1.27
C SER A 104 -4.25 9.96 1.57
N SER A 105 -5.30 10.76 1.41
CA SER A 105 -5.27 12.18 1.75
C SER A 105 -4.89 12.42 3.22
N ASN A 106 -5.38 11.57 4.12
CA ASN A 106 -5.07 11.67 5.55
C ASN A 106 -3.61 11.30 5.85
N GLU A 107 -3.08 10.23 5.23
CA GLU A 107 -1.66 9.87 5.35
C GLU A 107 -0.77 11.01 4.82
N LYS A 108 -1.16 11.68 3.72
CA LYS A 108 -0.44 12.83 3.16
C LYS A 108 -0.46 14.04 4.10
N LEU A 109 -1.60 14.36 4.69
CA LEU A 109 -1.74 15.42 5.69
C LEU A 109 -0.84 15.15 6.91
N MET A 110 -0.88 13.92 7.42
CA MET A 110 -0.05 13.51 8.54
C MET A 110 1.45 13.63 8.21
N LEU A 111 1.88 13.17 7.04
CA LEU A 111 3.27 13.28 6.60
C LEU A 111 3.73 14.73 6.47
N ALA A 112 2.88 15.62 5.96
CA ALA A 112 3.18 17.05 5.87
C ALA A 112 3.39 17.68 7.26
N SER A 113 2.54 17.35 8.23
CA SER A 113 2.65 17.83 9.62
C SER A 113 3.88 17.28 10.34
N MET A 114 4.21 16.00 10.12
CA MET A 114 5.43 15.38 10.66
C MET A 114 6.68 16.06 10.10
N PHE A 115 6.73 16.28 8.78
CA PHE A 115 7.83 16.98 8.14
C PHE A 115 8.04 18.39 8.71
N HIS A 116 6.95 19.14 8.93
CA HIS A 116 7.03 20.46 9.56
C HIS A 116 7.68 20.40 10.95
N SER A 117 7.28 19.42 11.77
CA SER A 117 7.81 19.24 13.12
C SER A 117 9.30 18.89 13.12
N ASP A 118 9.72 17.98 12.24
CA ASP A 118 11.13 17.59 12.10
C ASP A 118 12.00 18.73 11.58
N GLN A 119 11.49 19.53 10.64
CA GLN A 119 12.18 20.72 10.14
C GLN A 119 12.41 21.75 11.25
N VAL A 120 11.41 21.97 12.12
CA VAL A 120 11.55 22.90 13.26
C VAL A 120 12.59 22.39 14.26
N ARG A 121 12.66 21.07 14.49
CA ARG A 121 13.63 20.47 15.42
C ARG A 121 15.06 20.42 14.89
N GLY A 122 15.24 20.19 13.59
CA GLY A 122 16.56 20.13 12.96
C GLY A 122 17.20 21.49 12.65
N ALA A 123 16.46 22.59 12.83
CA ALA A 123 16.95 23.96 12.65
C ALA A 123 17.51 24.58 13.94
N GLY A 124 17.61 23.82 15.03
CA GLY A 124 18.18 24.21 16.32
C GLY A 124 19.60 23.70 16.54
#